data_AF-A0A1S8WIY7-F1
#
_entry.id   AF-A0A1S8WIY7-F1
#
_cell.length_a   1.000
_cell.length_b   1.000
_cell.length_c   1.000
_cell.angle_alpha   90.00
_cell.angle_beta   90.00
_cell.angle_gamma   90.00
#
_symmetry.space_group_name_H-M   'P 1'
#
loop_
_entity.id
_entity.type
_entity.pdbx_description
1 polymer ?
#
loop_
_entity_poly.entity_id
_entity_poly.type
_entity_poly.pdbx_seq_one_letter_code
_entity_poly.pdbx_strand_id
1 'polypeptide(L)'
;MGEISTSTGSTVDPEVLEIQKKLYKEQLIRQAIAKKGSKYYPVNIEPTPLERDRLALPFNDQDRALRKQWLDDLVLSEREPVAVPEWTRVNIFRRAYRKPFDVLADLVKPVIGQPGFPDNVVLTREFAMEDFERRTALKGDKLVTSGP
;
A
#
# COMPACT_ATOMS: atom_id res chain seq x y z
N MET A 1 19.35 47.54 46.67
CA MET A 1 19.64 46.09 46.57
C MET A 1 18.36 45.35 46.93
N GLY A 2 17.53 45.02 45.94
CA GLY A 2 16.29 44.28 46.16
C GLY A 2 16.53 42.81 45.82
N GLU A 3 16.30 41.92 46.78
CA GLU A 3 16.46 40.49 46.61
C GLU A 3 15.33 39.93 45.74
N ILE A 4 15.70 39.26 44.65
CA ILE A 4 14.77 38.60 43.73
C ILE A 4 14.45 37.24 44.35
N SER A 5 13.25 37.11 44.92
CA SER A 5 12.73 35.83 45.40
C SER A 5 12.57 34.88 44.21
N THR A 6 13.46 33.90 44.10
CA THR A 6 13.33 32.77 43.16
C THR A 6 12.17 31.91 43.61
N SER A 7 10.96 32.20 43.11
CA SER A 7 9.77 31.40 43.35
C SER A 7 10.01 29.99 42.80
N THR A 8 10.04 29.03 43.72
CA THR A 8 10.12 27.60 43.53
C THR A 8 9.24 27.11 42.38
N GLY A 9 9.84 26.52 41.35
CA GLY A 9 9.10 25.72 40.37
C GLY A 9 8.35 24.63 41.10
N SER A 10 7.02 24.69 41.09
CA SER A 10 6.17 23.70 41.74
C SER A 10 6.50 22.31 41.20
N THR A 11 6.99 21.43 42.05
CA THR A 11 7.11 20.00 41.77
C THR A 11 5.70 19.45 41.57
N VAL A 12 5.28 19.31 40.31
CA VAL A 12 4.00 18.69 39.97
C VAL A 12 4.04 17.25 40.48
N ASP A 13 3.03 16.85 41.23
CA ASP A 13 2.94 15.49 41.77
C ASP A 13 3.11 14.47 40.64
N PRO A 14 3.93 13.42 40.85
CA PRO A 14 4.29 12.48 39.79
C PRO A 14 3.05 11.78 39.22
N GLU A 15 2.05 11.50 40.04
CA GLU A 15 0.77 10.89 39.61
C GLU A 15 -0.01 11.79 38.65
N VAL A 16 -0.09 13.09 38.95
CA VAL A 16 -0.76 14.07 38.08
C VAL A 16 -0.06 14.13 36.72
N LEU A 17 1.27 14.07 36.74
CA LEU A 17 2.08 14.11 35.53
C LEU A 17 1.92 12.84 34.68
N GLU A 18 1.75 11.67 35.30
CA GLU A 18 1.39 10.43 34.60
C GLU A 18 -0.02 10.48 34.00
N ILE A 19 -0.99 11.02 34.74
CA ILE A 19 -2.36 11.20 34.27
C ILE A 19 -2.39 12.15 33.06
N GLN A 20 -1.66 13.27 33.13
CA GLN A 20 -1.51 14.21 32.00
C GLN A 20 -0.88 13.53 30.78
N LYS A 21 0.18 12.74 30.96
CA LYS A 21 0.80 11.97 29.87
C LYS A 21 -0.17 10.97 29.24
N LYS A 22 -0.98 10.26 30.05
CA LYS A 22 -2.01 9.32 29.55
C LYS A 22 -3.08 10.06 28.74
N LEU A 23 -3.65 11.13 29.28
CA LEU A 23 -4.65 11.97 28.60
C LEU A 23 -4.11 12.55 27.29
N TYR A 24 -2.87 13.06 27.30
CA TYR A 24 -2.23 13.59 26.11
C TYR A 24 -2.02 12.51 25.04
N LYS A 25 -1.54 11.32 25.43
CA LYS A 25 -1.39 10.19 24.52
C LYS A 25 -2.72 9.77 23.90
N GLU A 26 -3.80 9.71 24.69
CA GLU A 26 -5.14 9.40 24.20
C GLU A 26 -5.68 10.45 23.24
N GLN A 27 -5.49 11.73 23.51
CA GLN A 27 -5.85 12.81 22.59
C GLN A 27 -5.09 12.72 21.27
N LEU A 28 -3.79 12.43 21.32
CA LEU A 28 -2.94 12.30 20.14
C LEU A 28 -3.39 11.10 19.28
N ILE A 29 -3.72 9.97 19.90
CA ILE A 29 -4.30 8.80 19.23
C ILE A 29 -5.67 9.16 18.62
N ARG A 30 -6.56 9.84 19.36
CA ARG A 30 -7.87 10.26 18.85
C ARG A 30 -7.75 11.19 17.64
N GLN A 31 -6.85 12.16 17.69
CA GLN A 31 -6.63 13.08 16.57
C GLN A 31 -6.04 12.34 15.35
N ALA A 32 -5.13 11.39 15.56
CA ALA A 32 -4.56 10.58 14.50
C ALA A 32 -5.62 9.69 13.83
N ILE A 33 -6.51 9.08 14.62
CA ILE A 33 -7.62 8.24 14.13
C ILE A 33 -8.66 9.10 13.37
N ALA A 34 -9.07 10.24 13.95
CA ALA A 34 -10.06 11.13 13.34
C ALA A 34 -9.64 11.62 11.94
N LYS A 35 -8.34 11.89 11.74
CA LYS A 35 -7.80 12.29 10.43
C LYS A 35 -7.69 11.16 9.42
N LYS A 36 -7.62 9.89 9.88
CA LYS A 36 -7.42 8.71 9.01
C LYS A 36 -8.72 8.09 8.51
N GLY A 37 -9.86 8.34 9.16
CA GLY A 37 -11.17 7.83 8.73
C GLY A 37 -11.45 6.35 9.03
N SER A 38 -10.47 5.59 9.56
CA SER A 38 -10.66 4.21 10.03
C SER A 38 -10.21 4.04 11.49
N LYS A 39 -10.90 3.16 12.23
CA LYS A 39 -10.63 2.88 13.66
C LYS A 39 -9.29 2.17 13.89
N TYR A 40 -8.79 1.45 12.89
CA TYR A 40 -7.62 0.59 12.99
C TYR A 40 -6.41 1.21 12.29
N TYR A 41 -5.21 0.86 12.73
CA TYR A 41 -4.00 1.23 11.99
C TYR A 41 -4.04 0.61 10.58
N PRO A 42 -3.47 1.29 9.57
CA PRO A 42 -3.30 0.67 8.26
C PRO A 42 -2.47 -0.59 8.44
N VAL A 43 -3.09 -1.74 8.17
CA VAL A 43 -2.42 -3.03 8.17
C VAL A 43 -2.06 -3.35 6.72
N ASN A 44 -0.83 -3.80 6.51
CA ASN A 44 -0.48 -4.37 5.22
C ASN A 44 -1.21 -5.71 5.10
N ILE A 45 -2.11 -5.81 4.14
CA ILE A 45 -2.90 -7.02 3.85
C ILE A 45 -2.17 -7.98 2.91
N GLU A 46 -0.99 -7.60 2.41
CA GLU A 46 -0.16 -8.46 1.59
C GLU A 46 0.31 -9.70 2.37
N PRO A 47 0.08 -10.91 1.84
CA PRO A 47 0.71 -12.12 2.34
C PRO A 47 2.23 -12.03 2.12
N THR A 48 3.03 -12.14 3.19
CA THR A 48 4.50 -12.02 3.18
C THR A 48 5.03 -10.68 2.63
N PRO A 49 4.87 -9.58 3.38
CA PRO A 49 5.28 -8.25 2.91
C PRO A 49 6.80 -8.06 2.86
N LEU A 50 7.57 -8.87 3.60
CA LEU A 50 9.03 -8.80 3.58
C LEU A 50 9.62 -9.83 2.63
N GLU A 51 10.57 -9.42 1.81
CA GLU A 51 11.27 -10.29 0.86
C GLU A 51 11.98 -11.46 1.53
N ARG A 52 12.49 -11.27 2.76
CA ARG A 52 13.12 -12.36 3.53
C ARG A 52 12.15 -13.49 3.83
N ASP A 53 10.89 -13.18 4.12
CA ASP A 53 9.88 -14.19 4.44
C ASP A 53 9.54 -15.00 3.18
N ARG A 54 9.72 -14.39 2.00
CA ARG A 54 9.56 -15.05 0.70
C ARG A 54 10.74 -15.95 0.32
N LEU A 55 11.96 -15.61 0.77
CA LEU A 55 13.19 -16.28 0.33
C LEU A 55 13.77 -17.26 1.37
N ALA A 56 13.46 -17.09 2.66
CA ALA A 56 14.12 -17.82 3.74
C ALA A 56 13.54 -19.23 3.99
N LEU A 57 12.27 -19.47 3.67
CA LEU A 57 11.57 -20.73 3.94
C LEU A 57 10.93 -21.29 2.65
N PRO A 58 10.86 -22.62 2.49
CA PRO A 58 10.05 -23.20 1.42
C PRO A 58 8.58 -22.86 1.67
N PHE A 59 7.95 -22.16 0.74
CA PHE A 59 6.53 -21.80 0.83
C PHE A 59 5.65 -23.03 0.99
N ASN A 60 4.74 -23.02 1.96
CA ASN A 60 3.69 -24.03 2.06
C ASN A 60 2.68 -23.86 0.93
N ASP A 61 1.92 -24.91 0.60
CA ASP A 61 0.87 -24.86 -0.42
C ASP A 61 -0.18 -23.78 -0.10
N GLN A 62 -0.45 -23.58 1.20
CA GLN A 62 -1.33 -22.52 1.70
C GLN A 62 -0.81 -21.12 1.39
N ASP A 63 0.48 -20.86 1.63
CA ASP A 63 1.09 -19.55 1.39
C ASP A 63 1.08 -19.21 -0.11
N ARG A 64 1.28 -20.22 -0.97
CA ARG A 64 1.21 -20.06 -2.43
C ARG A 64 -0.20 -19.73 -2.89
N ALA A 65 -1.22 -20.37 -2.32
CA ALA A 65 -2.62 -20.07 -2.60
C ALA A 65 -2.99 -18.64 -2.17
N LEU A 66 -2.55 -18.21 -0.97
CA LEU A 66 -2.77 -16.85 -0.49
C LEU A 66 -2.09 -15.81 -1.38
N ARG A 67 -0.85 -16.06 -1.81
CA ARG A 67 -0.14 -15.16 -2.72
C ARG A 67 -0.80 -15.10 -4.10
N LYS A 68 -1.28 -16.23 -4.62
CA LYS A 68 -2.01 -16.28 -5.89
C LYS A 68 -3.28 -15.45 -5.82
N GLN A 69 -4.06 -15.62 -4.75
CA GLN A 69 -5.25 -14.81 -4.51
C GLN A 69 -4.90 -13.32 -4.43
N TRP A 70 -3.86 -12.95 -3.69
CA TRP A 70 -3.40 -11.56 -3.61
C TRP A 70 -3.05 -10.97 -4.98
N LEU A 71 -2.34 -11.73 -5.82
CA LEU A 71 -2.01 -11.28 -7.18
C LEU A 71 -3.26 -11.14 -8.05
N ASP A 72 -4.22 -12.05 -7.92
CA ASP A 72 -5.50 -11.98 -8.61
C ASP A 72 -6.34 -10.78 -8.11
N ASP A 73 -6.23 -10.39 -6.83
CA ASP A 73 -6.91 -9.21 -6.25
C ASP A 73 -6.31 -7.87 -6.71
N LEU A 74 -5.04 -7.86 -7.16
CA LEU A 74 -4.40 -6.68 -7.76
C LEU A 74 -4.88 -6.42 -9.20
N VAL A 75 -5.63 -7.37 -9.79
CA VAL A 75 -6.16 -7.23 -11.13
C VAL A 75 -7.31 -6.23 -11.14
N LEU A 76 -7.12 -5.14 -11.89
CA LEU A 76 -8.17 -4.16 -12.12
C LEU A 76 -9.30 -4.76 -12.95
N SER A 77 -10.52 -4.27 -12.71
CA SER A 77 -11.69 -4.67 -13.47
C SER A 77 -11.63 -4.14 -14.92
N GLU A 78 -12.31 -4.80 -15.86
CA GLU A 78 -12.39 -4.34 -17.26
C GLU A 78 -12.96 -2.92 -17.42
N ARG A 79 -13.72 -2.46 -16.43
CA ARG A 79 -14.30 -1.11 -16.40
C ARG A 79 -13.25 -0.04 -16.08
N GLU A 80 -12.16 -0.41 -15.42
CA GLU A 80 -11.09 0.48 -15.03
C GLU A 80 -10.04 0.53 -16.13
N PRO A 81 -9.42 1.70 -16.40
CA PRO A 81 -9.48 2.95 -15.64
C PRO A 81 -10.71 3.83 -15.94
N VAL A 82 -11.40 4.30 -14.91
CA VAL A 82 -12.55 5.22 -15.06
C VAL A 82 -12.08 6.67 -15.02
N ALA A 83 -12.14 7.38 -16.14
CA ALA A 83 -11.89 8.82 -16.18
C ALA A 83 -13.08 9.60 -15.60
N VAL A 84 -12.99 10.02 -14.33
CA VAL A 84 -14.01 10.85 -13.68
C VAL A 84 -13.82 12.32 -14.07
N PRO A 85 -14.76 12.96 -14.80
CA PRO A 85 -14.60 14.33 -15.25
C PRO A 85 -14.53 15.34 -14.10
N GLU A 86 -15.16 15.04 -12.97
CA GLU A 86 -15.24 15.92 -11.80
C GLU A 86 -13.88 16.14 -11.12
N TRP A 87 -13.02 15.12 -11.12
CA TRP A 87 -11.70 15.14 -10.52
C TRP A 87 -10.63 15.71 -11.46
N THR A 88 -10.91 15.69 -12.76
CA THR A 88 -10.00 16.19 -13.81
C THR A 88 -10.40 17.57 -14.35
N ARG A 89 -11.22 18.32 -13.59
CA ARG A 89 -11.64 19.67 -13.96
C ARG A 89 -10.44 20.61 -14.03
N VAL A 90 -10.17 21.11 -15.24
CA VAL A 90 -9.10 22.07 -15.54
C VAL A 90 -9.68 23.34 -16.16
N ASN A 91 -9.05 24.50 -15.95
CA ASN A 91 -9.49 25.78 -16.53
C ASN A 91 -9.38 25.77 -18.06
N ILE A 92 -10.12 26.63 -18.77
CA ILE A 92 -10.11 26.72 -20.24
C ILE A 92 -8.69 26.91 -20.80
N PHE A 93 -7.90 27.78 -20.20
CA PHE A 93 -6.50 28.00 -20.61
C PHE A 93 -5.63 26.76 -20.43
N ARG A 94 -5.80 26.03 -19.32
CA ARG A 94 -5.08 24.77 -19.09
C ARG A 94 -5.50 23.68 -20.08
N ARG A 95 -6.78 23.64 -20.47
CA ARG A 95 -7.26 22.74 -21.54
C ARG A 95 -6.56 23.06 -22.86
N ALA A 96 -6.60 24.32 -23.29
CA ALA A 96 -5.99 24.75 -24.54
C ALA A 96 -4.48 24.48 -24.57
N TYR A 97 -3.78 24.77 -23.46
CA TYR A 97 -2.35 24.49 -23.33
C TYR A 97 -2.04 22.98 -23.35
N ARG A 98 -2.89 22.12 -22.77
CA ARG A 98 -2.68 20.68 -22.72
C ARG A 98 -2.93 19.99 -24.07
N LYS A 99 -3.89 20.48 -24.86
CA LYS A 99 -4.30 19.87 -26.15
C LYS A 99 -3.14 19.50 -27.10
N PRO A 100 -2.17 20.37 -27.41
CA PRO A 100 -1.08 20.00 -28.32
C PRO A 100 -0.22 18.86 -27.76
N PHE A 101 0.02 18.84 -26.44
CA PHE A 101 0.78 17.77 -25.79
C PHE A 101 0.01 16.45 -25.74
N ASP A 102 -1.31 16.49 -25.50
CA ASP A 102 -2.16 15.31 -25.57
C ASP A 102 -2.09 14.65 -26.97
N VAL A 103 -2.12 15.46 -28.04
CA VAL A 103 -2.01 14.95 -29.43
C VAL A 103 -0.63 14.34 -29.72
N LEU A 104 0.44 14.99 -29.28
CA LEU A 104 1.79 14.44 -29.43
C LEU A 104 1.93 13.13 -28.65
N ALA A 105 1.39 13.07 -27.43
CA ALA A 105 1.37 11.85 -26.65
C ALA A 105 0.57 10.75 -27.36
N ASP A 106 -0.62 11.06 -27.89
CA ASP A 106 -1.46 10.11 -28.63
C ASP A 106 -0.78 9.54 -29.87
N LEU A 107 0.04 10.34 -30.56
CA LEU A 107 0.82 9.89 -31.72
C LEU A 107 1.95 8.92 -31.34
N VAL A 108 2.56 9.15 -30.17
CA VAL A 108 3.71 8.37 -29.69
C VAL A 108 3.28 7.11 -28.92
N LYS A 109 2.09 7.12 -28.31
CA LYS A 109 1.48 6.00 -27.58
C LYS A 109 1.55 4.64 -28.31
N PRO A 110 1.27 4.50 -29.61
CA PRO A 110 1.38 3.20 -30.27
C PRO A 110 2.81 2.64 -30.36
N VAL A 111 3.83 3.50 -30.28
CA VAL A 111 5.25 3.12 -30.40
C VAL A 111 5.86 2.81 -29.03
N ILE A 112 5.53 3.61 -28.02
CA ILE A 112 6.04 3.44 -26.65
C ILE A 112 5.20 2.42 -25.86
N GLY A 113 4.02 2.07 -26.35
CA GLY A 113 3.00 1.39 -25.57
C GLY A 113 2.13 2.41 -24.83
N GLN A 114 0.88 2.05 -24.55
CA GLN A 114 0.01 2.89 -23.74
C GLN A 114 0.68 3.13 -22.37
N PRO A 115 0.52 4.30 -21.74
CA PRO A 115 0.86 4.45 -20.33
C PRO A 115 -0.02 3.50 -19.53
N GLY A 116 0.54 2.34 -19.17
CA GLY A 116 -0.21 1.14 -18.75
C GLY A 116 -0.02 -0.08 -19.66
N PHE A 117 1.02 -0.17 -20.48
CA PHE A 117 1.43 -1.43 -21.13
C PHE A 117 2.82 -1.88 -20.66
N PRO A 118 3.00 -3.16 -20.28
CA PRO A 118 1.99 -4.22 -20.34
C PRO A 118 1.13 -4.32 -19.06
N ASP A 119 0.02 -3.56 -18.95
CA ASP A 119 -1.15 -3.98 -18.17
C ASP A 119 -2.08 -4.82 -19.06
N ASN A 120 -1.53 -5.78 -19.81
CA ASN A 120 -2.26 -7.02 -19.91
C ASN A 120 -1.90 -7.80 -18.64
N VAL A 121 -2.90 -7.95 -17.77
CA VAL A 121 -2.85 -8.79 -16.57
C VAL A 121 -2.20 -10.16 -16.87
N VAL A 122 -2.36 -10.65 -18.10
CA VAL A 122 -1.74 -11.88 -18.59
C VAL A 122 -0.20 -11.84 -18.61
N LEU A 123 0.46 -10.80 -19.15
CA LEU A 123 1.94 -10.77 -19.21
C LEU A 123 2.58 -10.38 -17.87
N THR A 124 1.95 -9.50 -17.08
CA THR A 124 2.43 -9.20 -15.72
C THR A 124 2.26 -10.40 -14.80
N ARG A 125 1.22 -11.22 -14.97
CA ARG A 125 1.10 -12.50 -14.27
C ARG A 125 2.21 -13.45 -14.68
N GLU A 126 2.54 -13.58 -15.97
CA GLU A 126 3.66 -14.43 -16.41
C GLU A 126 5.02 -14.00 -15.83
N PHE A 127 5.29 -12.69 -15.79
CA PHE A 127 6.53 -12.15 -15.22
C PHE A 127 6.54 -12.22 -13.69
N ALA A 128 5.48 -11.79 -12.99
CA ALA A 128 5.39 -11.83 -11.53
C ALA A 128 5.29 -13.27 -10.98
N MET A 129 4.77 -14.19 -11.79
CA MET A 129 4.76 -15.61 -11.47
C MET A 129 6.04 -16.32 -11.90
N GLU A 130 7.07 -15.69 -12.51
CA GLU A 130 8.39 -16.24 -12.91
C GLU A 130 8.52 -17.78 -12.94
N ASP A 131 7.63 -18.48 -13.64
CA ASP A 131 7.55 -19.94 -13.63
C ASP A 131 7.51 -20.59 -12.21
N PHE A 132 7.13 -19.88 -11.15
CA PHE A 132 6.98 -20.33 -9.77
C PHE A 132 6.04 -21.53 -9.63
N GLU A 133 4.94 -21.55 -10.39
CA GLU A 133 4.07 -22.73 -10.51
C GLU A 133 4.77 -23.94 -11.16
N ARG A 134 5.81 -23.70 -11.97
CA ARG A 134 6.61 -24.71 -12.68
C ARG A 134 7.94 -25.03 -12.00
N ARG A 135 8.33 -24.33 -10.93
CA ARG A 135 9.54 -24.64 -10.14
C ARG A 135 9.33 -25.95 -9.39
N THR A 136 9.57 -27.05 -10.09
CA THR A 136 9.53 -28.43 -9.59
C THR A 136 10.73 -28.79 -8.72
N ALA A 137 11.66 -27.85 -8.47
CA ALA A 137 12.85 -28.06 -7.65
C ALA A 137 12.53 -28.52 -6.20
N LEU A 138 11.27 -28.42 -5.77
CA LEU A 138 10.78 -28.86 -4.45
C LEU A 138 9.64 -29.91 -4.53
N LYS A 139 9.33 -30.46 -5.70
CA LYS A 139 8.57 -31.72 -5.78
C LYS A 139 9.55 -32.85 -5.50
N GLY A 140 9.94 -33.01 -4.23
CA GLY A 140 10.53 -34.26 -3.79
C GLY A 140 9.54 -35.39 -4.04
N ASP A 141 10.04 -36.57 -4.43
CA ASP A 141 9.27 -37.77 -4.86
C ASP A 141 8.27 -38.33 -3.82
N LYS A 142 8.07 -37.63 -2.69
CA LYS A 142 7.29 -38.08 -1.54
C LYS A 142 6.46 -36.95 -0.97
N LEU A 143 5.47 -36.47 -1.71
CA LEU A 143 4.29 -35.89 -1.05
C LEU A 143 3.03 -36.43 -1.69
N VAL A 144 2.48 -37.40 -0.95
CA VAL A 144 1.12 -37.91 -1.00
C VAL A 144 0.18 -36.73 -1.02
N THR A 145 -0.58 -36.60 -2.10
CA THR A 145 -1.78 -35.77 -2.11
C THR A 145 -2.81 -36.42 -1.18
N SER A 146 -2.79 -36.11 0.11
CA SER A 146 -3.98 -36.20 0.98
C SER A 146 -4.71 -34.87 0.81
N GLY A 147 -5.78 -34.76 0.01
CA GLY A 147 -7.09 -35.37 0.26
C GLY A 147 -7.88 -34.48 1.24
N PRO A 148 -9.19 -34.23 1.07
CA PRO A 148 -10.18 -34.94 0.24
C PRO A 148 -10.50 -34.30 -1.12
#